data_AF-A0A369RVH7-F1
#
_entry.id   AF-A0A369RVH7-F1
#
_cell.length_a   1.000
_cell.length_b   1.000
_cell.length_c   1.000
_cell.angle_alpha   90.00
_cell.angle_beta   90.00
_cell.angle_gamma   90.00
#
_symmetry.space_group_name_H-M   'P 1'
#
loop_
_entity.id
_entity.type
_entity.pdbx_description
1 polymer ?
#
loop_
_entity_poly.entity_id
_entity_poly.type
_entity_poly.pdbx_seq_one_letter_code
_entity_poly.pdbx_strand_id
1 'polypeptide(L)'
;MPDVLDDVMIQLFAEVATSYKLYKRITNNILLALHFLFQSTLLPALDLVDSANVVKYVSTSGRTAYQCKHRLAVELVEAMDVCPIWNVSDEELSAFLNHCANSFIITSGKN
;
A
#
# COMPACT_ATOMS: atom_id res chain seq x y z
N MET A 1 -8.12 21.95 -14.40
CA MET A 1 -9.09 20.84 -14.47
C MET A 1 -8.47 19.72 -13.64
N PRO A 2 -9.07 19.28 -12.53
CA PRO A 2 -8.55 18.12 -11.82
C PRO A 2 -8.58 16.91 -12.75
N ASP A 3 -7.57 16.05 -12.64
CA ASP A 3 -7.41 14.90 -13.53
C ASP A 3 -8.52 13.89 -13.21
N VAL A 4 -9.43 13.67 -14.16
CA VAL A 4 -10.56 12.74 -14.02
C VAL A 4 -10.07 11.34 -13.66
N LEU A 5 -8.85 10.99 -14.08
CA LEU A 5 -8.25 9.71 -13.73
C LEU A 5 -7.97 9.63 -12.22
N ASP A 6 -7.45 10.68 -11.58
CA ASP A 6 -7.19 10.69 -10.14
C ASP A 6 -8.47 10.52 -9.33
N ASP A 7 -9.56 11.18 -9.74
CA ASP A 7 -10.86 11.03 -9.08
C ASP A 7 -11.39 9.59 -9.16
N VAL A 8 -11.23 8.94 -10.32
CA VAL A 8 -11.60 7.53 -10.51
C VAL A 8 -10.76 6.62 -9.61
N MET A 9 -9.46 6.89 -9.49
CA MET A 9 -8.55 6.11 -8.65
C MET A 9 -8.91 6.22 -7.18
N ILE A 10 -9.16 7.45 -6.69
CA ILE A 10 -9.57 7.71 -5.31
C ILE A 10 -10.87 6.96 -5.00
N GLN A 11 -11.85 7.03 -5.89
CA GLN A 11 -13.13 6.33 -5.72
C GLN A 11 -12.94 4.81 -5.68
N LEU A 12 -12.11 4.27 -6.58
CA LEU A 12 -11.86 2.82 -6.62
C LEU A 12 -11.22 2.31 -5.33
N PHE A 13 -10.22 3.01 -4.79
CA PHE A 13 -9.58 2.60 -3.52
C PHE A 13 -10.52 2.77 -2.32
N ALA A 14 -11.42 3.75 -2.32
CA ALA A 14 -12.47 3.85 -1.31
C ALA A 14 -13.44 2.64 -1.37
N GLU A 15 -13.73 2.14 -2.57
CA GLU A 15 -14.54 0.94 -2.74
C GLU A 15 -13.80 -0.33 -2.31
N VAL A 16 -12.50 -0.44 -2.60
CA VAL A 16 -11.62 -1.50 -2.05
C VAL A 16 -11.69 -1.53 -0.53
N ALA A 17 -11.49 -0.38 0.11
CA ALA A 17 -11.55 -0.24 1.57
C ALA A 17 -12.91 -0.68 2.13
N THR A 18 -13.99 -0.25 1.50
CA THR A 18 -15.36 -0.60 1.91
C THR A 18 -15.65 -2.09 1.76
N SER A 19 -15.31 -2.66 0.61
CA SER A 19 -15.50 -4.10 0.34
C SER A 19 -14.72 -4.96 1.31
N TYR A 20 -13.46 -4.60 1.57
CA TYR A 20 -12.61 -5.38 2.46
C TYR A 20 -13.04 -5.24 3.92
N LYS A 21 -13.50 -4.06 4.34
CA LYS A 21 -14.07 -3.84 5.68
C LYS A 21 -15.32 -4.68 5.92
N LEU A 22 -16.23 -4.77 4.94
CA LEU A 22 -17.51 -5.46 5.07
C LEU A 22 -17.42 -6.97 4.87
N TYR A 23 -16.63 -7.42 3.89
CA TYR A 23 -16.65 -8.80 3.42
C TYR A 23 -15.31 -9.51 3.57
N LYS A 24 -14.24 -8.83 4.01
CA LYS A 24 -12.87 -9.34 4.08
C LYS A 24 -12.37 -9.94 2.75
N ARG A 25 -12.85 -9.38 1.64
CA ARG A 25 -12.48 -9.76 0.28
C ARG A 25 -12.67 -8.60 -0.69
N ILE A 26 -11.90 -8.62 -1.78
CA ILE A 26 -12.12 -7.79 -2.96
C ILE A 26 -13.19 -8.48 -3.83
N THR A 27 -14.23 -7.77 -4.24
CA THR A 27 -15.24 -8.34 -5.16
C THR A 27 -14.71 -8.44 -6.58
N ASN A 28 -15.33 -9.30 -7.39
CA ASN A 28 -14.95 -9.44 -8.80
C ASN A 28 -15.05 -8.11 -9.59
N ASN A 29 -16.03 -7.26 -9.28
CA ASN A 29 -16.18 -5.96 -9.96
C ASN A 29 -15.01 -5.02 -9.66
N ILE A 30 -14.60 -4.96 -8.39
CA ILE A 30 -13.44 -4.16 -7.96
C ILE A 30 -12.15 -4.75 -8.58
N LEU A 31 -12.01 -6.07 -8.59
CA LEU A 31 -10.86 -6.75 -9.20
C LEU A 31 -10.75 -6.45 -10.70
N LEU A 32 -11.88 -6.47 -11.42
CA LEU A 32 -11.94 -6.10 -12.84
C LEU A 32 -11.57 -4.63 -13.06
N ALA A 33 -12.07 -3.71 -12.23
CA ALA A 33 -11.72 -2.29 -12.31
C ALA A 33 -10.22 -2.05 -12.04
N LEU A 34 -9.67 -2.68 -11.01
CA LEU A 34 -8.23 -2.67 -10.74
C LEU A 34 -7.44 -3.24 -11.93
N HIS A 35 -7.89 -4.35 -12.52
CA HIS A 35 -7.20 -4.97 -13.65
C HIS A 35 -7.22 -4.07 -14.88
N PHE A 36 -8.33 -3.37 -15.11
CA PHE A 36 -8.44 -2.41 -16.22
C PHE A 36 -7.43 -1.27 -16.10
N LEU A 37 -7.26 -0.71 -14.89
CA LEU A 37 -6.39 0.45 -14.66
C LEU A 37 -4.91 0.08 -14.52
N PHE A 38 -4.62 -1.04 -13.87
CA PHE A 38 -3.25 -1.43 -13.50
C PHE A 38 -2.67 -2.57 -14.33
N GLN A 39 -3.51 -3.30 -15.06
CA GLN A 39 -3.14 -4.33 -16.03
C GLN A 39 -2.10 -5.31 -15.46
N SER A 40 -0.94 -5.44 -16.12
CA SER A 40 0.13 -6.38 -15.74
C SER A 40 0.77 -6.08 -14.39
N THR A 41 0.56 -4.89 -13.82
CA THR A 41 1.07 -4.55 -12.47
C THR A 41 0.14 -5.04 -11.35
N LEU A 42 -1.09 -5.44 -11.67
CA LEU A 42 -2.04 -5.88 -10.65
C LEU A 42 -1.65 -7.22 -10.01
N LEU A 43 -1.37 -8.25 -10.82
CA LEU A 43 -1.09 -9.59 -10.29
C LEU A 43 0.12 -9.61 -9.35
N PRO A 44 1.28 -9.03 -9.69
CA PRO A 44 2.41 -8.95 -8.77
C PRO A 44 2.09 -8.17 -7.48
N ALA A 45 1.21 -7.16 -7.55
CA ALA A 45 0.77 -6.43 -6.37
C ALA A 45 -0.08 -7.31 -5.45
N LEU A 46 -1.05 -8.03 -6.01
CA LEU A 46 -1.91 -8.95 -5.27
C LEU A 46 -1.10 -10.10 -4.66
N ASP A 47 -0.15 -10.66 -5.39
CA ASP A 47 0.76 -11.69 -4.87
C ASP A 47 1.53 -11.21 -3.62
N LEU A 48 1.98 -9.94 -3.63
CA LEU A 48 2.66 -9.32 -2.48
C LEU A 48 1.73 -9.08 -1.29
N VAL A 49 0.48 -8.69 -1.55
CA VAL A 49 -0.56 -8.57 -0.51
C VAL A 49 -0.86 -9.93 0.11
N ASP A 50 -1.14 -10.93 -0.72
CA ASP A 50 -1.57 -12.27 -0.27
C ASP A 50 -0.46 -13.00 0.49
N SER A 51 0.80 -12.77 0.11
CA SER A 51 1.97 -13.30 0.82
C SER A 51 2.34 -12.52 2.09
N ALA A 52 1.58 -11.48 2.46
CA ALA A 52 1.83 -10.60 3.61
C ALA A 52 3.25 -9.97 3.61
N ASN A 53 3.81 -9.75 2.42
CA ASN A 53 5.17 -9.25 2.23
C ASN A 53 5.25 -7.71 2.26
N VAL A 54 4.20 -7.03 2.73
CA VAL A 54 4.17 -5.57 2.89
C VAL A 54 4.08 -5.26 4.37
N VAL A 55 5.11 -4.60 4.91
CA VAL A 55 5.22 -4.23 6.32
C VAL A 55 5.28 -2.71 6.44
N LYS A 56 4.49 -2.14 7.34
CA LYS A 56 4.49 -0.69 7.65
C LYS A 56 5.33 -0.44 8.90
N TYR A 57 6.36 0.40 8.75
CA TYR A 57 7.14 0.93 9.85
C TYR A 57 6.65 2.33 10.17
N VAL A 58 6.43 2.62 11.44
CA VAL A 58 6.03 3.93 11.94
C VAL A 58 7.05 4.36 12.98
N SER A 59 7.71 5.49 12.75
CA SER A 59 8.68 5.99 13.73
C SER A 59 8.02 6.80 14.83
N THR A 60 8.75 7.05 15.91
CA THR A 60 8.32 7.90 17.03
C THR A 60 8.01 9.35 16.62
N SER A 61 8.67 9.89 15.58
CA SER A 61 8.28 11.20 14.98
C SER A 61 7.03 11.11 14.10
N GLY A 62 6.52 9.91 13.85
CA GLY A 62 5.37 9.64 13.02
C GLY A 62 5.68 9.48 11.54
N ARG A 63 6.95 9.41 11.13
CA ARG A 63 7.30 9.07 9.74
C ARG A 63 6.89 7.64 9.45
N THR A 64 6.50 7.39 8.20
CA THR A 64 6.08 6.05 7.78
C THR A 64 6.88 5.55 6.58
N ALA A 65 7.16 4.26 6.60
CA ALA A 65 7.96 3.57 5.62
C ALA A 65 7.36 2.19 5.37
N TYR A 66 7.20 1.79 4.11
CA TYR A 66 6.73 0.46 3.75
C TYR A 66 7.88 -0.36 3.18
N GLN A 67 8.14 -1.56 3.71
CA GLN A 67 9.08 -2.50 3.13
C GLN A 67 8.43 -3.24 1.96
N CYS A 68 8.31 -2.57 0.82
CA CYS A 68 7.78 -3.12 -0.42
C CYS A 68 8.23 -2.26 -1.61
N LYS A 69 8.54 -2.91 -2.74
CA LYS A 69 8.93 -2.22 -3.99
C LYS A 69 7.73 -1.82 -4.85
N HIS A 70 6.58 -2.43 -4.61
CA HIS A 70 5.44 -2.35 -5.49
C HIS A 70 4.44 -1.34 -4.94
N ARG A 71 4.41 -0.14 -5.53
CA ARG A 71 3.54 0.95 -5.07
C ARG A 71 2.07 0.55 -4.97
N LEU A 72 1.54 -0.14 -5.98
CA LEU A 72 0.16 -0.61 -5.94
C LEU A 72 -0.10 -1.59 -4.78
N ALA A 73 0.87 -2.41 -4.38
CA ALA A 73 0.69 -3.31 -3.25
C ALA A 73 0.56 -2.52 -1.95
N VAL A 74 1.34 -1.44 -1.78
CA VAL A 74 1.24 -0.52 -0.63
C VAL A 74 -0.13 0.16 -0.58
N GLU A 75 -0.59 0.73 -1.70
CA GLU A 75 -1.91 1.38 -1.78
C GLU A 75 -3.05 0.38 -1.46
N LEU A 76 -2.94 -0.86 -1.94
CA LEU A 76 -3.91 -1.91 -1.65
C LEU A 76 -3.91 -2.28 -0.16
N VAL A 77 -2.76 -2.59 0.45
CA VAL A 77 -2.74 -2.95 1.89
C VAL A 77 -3.15 -1.80 2.79
N GLU A 78 -2.87 -0.56 2.39
CA GLU A 78 -3.31 0.64 3.09
C GLU A 78 -4.83 0.82 3.00
N ALA A 79 -5.41 0.68 1.79
CA ALA A 79 -6.87 0.74 1.61
C ALA A 79 -7.59 -0.40 2.35
N MET A 80 -7.03 -1.61 2.34
CA MET A 80 -7.62 -2.77 3.01
C MET A 80 -7.37 -2.81 4.52
N ASP A 81 -6.45 -1.97 5.03
CA ASP A 81 -5.96 -1.98 6.40
C ASP A 81 -5.44 -3.36 6.84
N VAL A 82 -4.63 -3.97 5.96
CA VAL A 82 -4.06 -5.33 6.13
C VAL A 82 -2.55 -5.33 5.93
N CYS A 83 -1.84 -4.73 6.87
CA CYS A 83 -0.40 -4.95 6.98
C CYS A 83 0.05 -4.92 8.45
N PRO A 84 1.09 -5.69 8.80
CA PRO A 84 1.73 -5.55 10.11
C PRO A 84 2.30 -4.14 10.28
N ILE A 85 2.03 -3.51 11.42
CA ILE A 85 2.58 -2.22 11.81
C ILE A 85 3.66 -2.42 12.86
N TRP A 86 4.84 -1.87 12.61
CA TRP A 86 5.99 -1.93 13.50
C TRP A 86 6.37 -0.52 13.94
N ASN A 87 6.27 -0.26 15.24
CA ASN A 87 6.73 1.00 15.80
C ASN A 87 8.24 0.91 16.07
N VAL A 88 8.99 1.88 15.58
CA VAL A 88 10.47 1.94 15.68
C VAL A 88 10.91 3.33 16.10
N SER A 89 12.14 3.48 16.62
CA SER A 89 12.71 4.82 16.81
C SER A 89 13.07 5.48 15.48
N ASP A 90 13.27 6.80 15.48
CA ASP A 90 13.75 7.52 14.30
C ASP A 90 15.15 7.03 13.89
N GLU A 91 16.00 6.69 14.86
CA GLU A 91 17.33 6.12 14.63
C GLU A 91 17.24 4.73 13.99
N GLU A 92 16.36 3.86 14.50
CA GLU A 92 16.11 2.51 13.94
C GLU A 92 15.55 2.60 12.52
N LEU A 93 14.58 3.48 12.29
CA LEU A 93 14.04 3.72 10.95
C LEU A 93 15.13 4.24 10.02
N SER A 94 15.96 5.17 10.47
CA SER A 94 17.08 5.69 9.67
C SER A 94 18.12 4.61 9.38
N ALA A 95 18.45 3.77 10.35
CA ALA A 95 19.39 2.67 10.19
C ALA A 95 18.85 1.64 9.20
N PHE A 96 17.55 1.34 9.27
CA PHE A 96 16.85 0.48 8.32
C PHE A 96 16.91 1.06 6.91
N LEU A 97 16.53 2.33 6.72
CA LEU A 97 16.61 3.03 5.42
C LEU A 97 18.04 2.99 4.84
N ASN A 98 19.06 3.19 5.69
CA ASN A 98 20.46 3.22 5.29
C ASN A 98 21.05 1.83 4.99
N HIS A 99 20.70 0.80 5.76
CA HIS A 99 21.15 -0.59 5.52
C HIS A 99 20.35 -1.26 4.39
N CYS A 100 19.09 -0.86 4.21
CA CYS A 100 18.22 -1.31 3.13
C CYS A 100 18.40 -0.48 1.85
N ALA A 101 19.55 0.14 1.62
CA ALA A 101 19.81 0.91 0.39
C ALA A 101 19.56 0.09 -0.90
N ASN A 102 19.50 -1.26 -0.81
CA ASN A 102 19.11 -2.17 -1.89
C ASN A 102 17.71 -2.82 -1.74
N SER A 103 17.01 -2.57 -0.63
CA SER A 103 15.62 -2.98 -0.38
C SER A 103 14.72 -1.77 -0.09
N PHE A 104 14.49 -0.98 -1.15
CA PHE A 104 13.21 -0.39 -1.56
C PHE A 104 12.14 -0.19 -0.49
N ILE A 105 12.03 1.07 -0.06
CA ILE A 105 11.04 1.52 0.90
C ILE A 105 10.23 2.65 0.27
N ILE A 106 8.91 2.55 0.32
CA ILE A 106 8.02 3.67 -0.02
C ILE A 106 7.81 4.48 1.26
N THR A 107 8.25 5.73 1.26
CA THR A 107 8.04 6.64 2.38
C THR A 107 6.78 7.45 2.14
N SER A 108 5.78 7.33 3.00
CA SER A 108 4.69 8.30 3.04
C SER A 108 5.06 9.34 4.10
N GLY A 109 5.44 10.53 3.63
CA GLY A 109 5.66 11.68 4.49
C GLY A 109 4.32 12.15 5.04
N LYS A 110 4.20 12.28 6.37
CA LYS A 110 3.07 13.01 6.94
C LYS A 110 3.11 14.45 6.44
N ASN A 111 2.09 14.86 5.70
CA ASN A 111 1.61 16.24 5.72
C ASN A 111 0.74 16.42 6.96
#